data_AF-A0A5N6WU96-F1
#
_entry.id   AF-A0A5N6WU96-F1
#
_cell.length_a   1.000
_cell.length_b   1.000
_cell.length_c   1.000
_cell.angle_alpha   90.00
_cell.angle_beta   90.00
_cell.angle_gamma   90.00
#
_symmetry.space_group_name_H-M   'P 1'
#
loop_
_entity.id
_entity.type
_entity.pdbx_description
1 polymer ?
#
loop_
_entity_poly.entity_id
_entity_poly.type
_entity_poly.pdbx_seq_one_letter_code
_entity_poly.pdbx_strand_id
1 'polypeptide(L)'
;MDYSNDSNEKETFINDIIDEIVDQFLSEFRLHLSALLPEDSPAPPVSHPKFPETEEDYREYAWGFIETNLGPFYQPGDVFVEELIRSAAARAKDLTQEYELEPEVTPKLLIMALYDFVILCDDSGSMNKGDRIKVLEDTCQRVAQIAGLLQPQGVYLRFLNHKNGRNFDNLTDQEDIQGKMRAVKYSGKTRLGTVLKNKIIEPLIFEKARSRQLERPIITVIVTDGCPLGEETTCLEETVLNCKKRLGELGFEPASAIFIISQVGDDPEAVKFLTGLKASTDLEEMLYCCPEQLDAQRDVFRKAGKDSQYSSYLIGLFEAALVSQADI
;
A
#
# COMPACT_ATOMS: atom_id res chain seq x y z
N MET A 1 -48.08 -23.36 2.61
CA MET A 1 -46.86 -23.59 3.39
C MET A 1 -45.78 -22.76 2.72
N ASP A 2 -45.70 -21.48 3.11
CA ASP A 2 -44.77 -20.46 2.60
C ASP A 2 -43.43 -20.56 3.33
N TYR A 3 -42.60 -21.53 2.97
CA TYR A 3 -41.24 -21.64 3.53
C TYR A 3 -40.18 -20.89 2.71
N SER A 4 -40.55 -20.31 1.56
CA SER A 4 -39.63 -19.65 0.63
C SER A 4 -39.56 -18.12 0.78
N ASN A 5 -40.57 -17.48 1.38
CA ASN A 5 -40.60 -16.02 1.55
C ASN A 5 -39.80 -15.57 2.80
N ASP A 6 -39.89 -16.36 3.88
CA ASP A 6 -39.21 -16.10 5.17
C ASP A 6 -37.69 -16.31 5.11
N SER A 7 -37.18 -17.13 4.18
CA SER A 7 -35.74 -17.29 3.96
C SER A 7 -35.14 -16.11 3.21
N ASN A 8 -35.85 -15.59 2.21
CA ASN A 8 -35.38 -14.48 1.37
C ASN A 8 -35.40 -13.15 2.14
N GLU A 9 -36.44 -12.93 2.97
CA GLU A 9 -36.54 -11.75 3.85
C GLU A 9 -35.45 -11.74 4.94
N LYS A 10 -35.10 -12.91 5.49
CA LYS A 10 -33.99 -13.05 6.45
C LYS A 10 -32.63 -12.80 5.80
N GLU A 11 -32.45 -13.24 4.56
CA GLU A 11 -31.22 -13.05 3.82
C GLU A 11 -31.02 -11.57 3.45
N THR A 12 -32.07 -10.87 3.01
CA THR A 12 -32.02 -9.40 2.82
C THR A 12 -31.78 -8.64 4.11
N PHE A 13 -32.43 -9.02 5.21
CA PHE A 13 -32.22 -8.36 6.51
C PHE A 13 -30.79 -8.55 7.04
N ILE A 14 -30.19 -9.72 6.81
CA ILE A 14 -28.79 -9.97 7.16
C ILE A 14 -27.86 -9.14 6.28
N ASN A 15 -28.15 -9.02 4.98
CA ASN A 15 -27.34 -8.20 4.07
C ASN A 15 -27.43 -6.72 4.43
N ASP A 16 -28.61 -6.20 4.76
CA ASP A 16 -28.81 -4.80 5.19
C ASP A 16 -28.02 -4.50 6.48
N ILE A 17 -28.00 -5.45 7.44
CA ILE A 17 -27.18 -5.32 8.67
C ILE A 17 -25.68 -5.36 8.33
N ILE A 18 -25.26 -6.23 7.42
CA ILE A 18 -23.86 -6.30 6.99
C ILE A 18 -23.44 -4.99 6.33
N ASP A 19 -24.29 -4.42 5.47
CA ASP A 19 -24.03 -3.15 4.82
C ASP A 19 -23.93 -2.00 5.83
N GLU A 20 -24.83 -1.95 6.82
CA GLU A 20 -24.78 -0.94 7.88
C GLU A 20 -23.50 -1.06 8.75
N ILE A 21 -23.09 -2.29 9.07
CA ILE A 21 -21.84 -2.54 9.81
C ILE A 21 -20.62 -2.14 8.98
N VAL A 22 -20.62 -2.43 7.68
CA VAL A 22 -19.53 -2.06 6.76
C VAL A 22 -19.45 -0.56 6.61
N ASP A 23 -20.58 0.12 6.44
CA ASP A 23 -20.63 1.57 6.29
C ASP A 23 -20.20 2.28 7.58
N GLN A 24 -20.61 1.76 8.74
CA GLN A 24 -20.15 2.23 10.05
C GLN A 24 -18.65 1.98 10.23
N PHE A 25 -18.15 0.79 9.85
CA PHE A 25 -16.72 0.48 9.90
C PHE A 25 -15.92 1.41 8.98
N LEU A 26 -16.35 1.62 7.74
CA LEU A 26 -15.71 2.56 6.82
C LEU A 26 -15.76 3.98 7.36
N SER A 27 -16.85 4.38 8.02
CA SER A 27 -16.93 5.68 8.69
C SER A 27 -15.93 5.79 9.84
N GLU A 28 -15.79 4.77 10.69
CA GLU A 28 -14.84 4.76 11.81
C GLU A 28 -13.39 4.69 11.33
N PHE A 29 -13.11 3.90 10.30
CA PHE A 29 -11.81 3.86 9.64
C PHE A 29 -11.45 5.23 9.04
N ARG A 30 -12.39 5.87 8.33
CA ARG A 30 -12.22 7.25 7.81
C ARG A 30 -11.98 8.27 8.91
N LEU A 31 -12.68 8.15 10.05
CA LEU A 31 -12.46 8.99 11.23
C LEU A 31 -11.10 8.75 11.89
N HIS A 32 -10.61 7.50 11.88
CA HIS A 32 -9.29 7.19 12.39
C HIS A 32 -8.18 7.75 11.50
N LEU A 33 -8.39 7.76 10.18
CA LEU A 33 -7.49 8.38 9.22
C LEU A 33 -7.42 9.91 9.41
N SER A 34 -8.55 10.59 9.66
CA SER A 34 -8.57 12.04 9.86
C SER A 34 -8.02 12.50 11.21
N ALA A 35 -8.05 11.63 12.24
CA ALA A 35 -7.53 11.91 13.58
C ALA A 35 -5.98 11.92 13.70
N LEU A 36 -5.27 11.69 12.59
CA LEU A 36 -3.79 11.72 12.54
C LEU A 36 -3.21 13.14 12.39
N LEU A 37 -4.04 14.18 12.31
CA LEU A 37 -3.61 15.58 12.30
C LEU A 37 -3.68 16.19 13.72
N PRO A 38 -2.66 16.94 14.17
CA PRO A 38 -2.66 17.51 15.52
C PRO A 38 -3.69 18.65 15.66
N GLU A 39 -4.71 18.42 16.50
CA GLU A 39 -5.62 19.46 16.99
C GLU A 39 -4.93 20.27 18.10
N ASP A 40 -4.27 21.38 17.76
CA ASP A 40 -4.18 22.56 18.66
C ASP A 40 -3.50 23.75 17.96
N SER A 41 -4.28 24.54 17.22
CA SER A 41 -3.96 25.94 16.90
C SER A 41 -5.24 26.71 16.52
N PRO A 42 -5.37 28.00 16.88
CA PRO A 42 -6.58 28.78 16.64
C PRO A 42 -6.88 28.89 15.14
N ALA A 43 -8.08 28.46 14.74
CA ALA A 43 -8.47 28.31 13.34
C ALA A 43 -8.35 29.62 12.53
N PRO A 44 -7.54 29.65 11.46
CA PRO A 44 -7.66 30.65 10.41
C PRO A 44 -9.01 30.50 9.68
N PRO A 45 -9.48 31.52 8.94
CA PRO A 45 -10.73 31.43 8.19
C PRO A 45 -10.71 30.19 7.29
N VAL A 46 -11.74 29.34 7.43
CA VAL A 46 -11.88 28.06 6.73
C VAL A 46 -11.96 28.31 5.22
N SER A 47 -10.81 28.27 4.54
CA SER A 47 -10.77 27.87 3.15
C SER A 47 -11.07 26.38 3.12
N HIS A 48 -12.16 25.95 2.51
CA HIS A 48 -12.29 24.55 2.14
C HIS A 48 -11.03 24.15 1.38
N PRO A 49 -10.37 23.01 1.69
CA PRO A 49 -9.23 22.55 0.91
C PRO A 49 -9.69 22.47 -0.54
N LYS A 50 -9.04 23.24 -1.42
CA LYS A 50 -9.35 23.20 -2.84
C LYS A 50 -8.70 21.93 -3.38
N PHE A 51 -9.48 20.87 -3.54
CA PHE A 51 -8.98 19.64 -4.17
C PHE A 51 -8.72 19.88 -5.66
N PRO A 52 -7.73 19.19 -6.24
CA PRO A 52 -7.52 19.22 -7.67
C PRO A 52 -8.76 18.79 -8.46
N GLU A 53 -9.28 19.69 -9.27
CA GLU A 53 -10.43 19.43 -10.15
C GLU A 53 -10.07 19.56 -11.64
N THR A 54 -9.12 20.46 -11.97
CA THR A 54 -8.67 20.72 -13.34
C THR A 54 -7.28 20.14 -13.59
N GLU A 55 -6.88 19.97 -14.86
CA GLU A 55 -5.52 19.51 -15.21
C GLU A 55 -4.45 20.45 -14.61
N GLU A 56 -4.67 21.76 -14.62
CA GLU A 56 -3.82 22.74 -13.95
C GLU A 56 -3.75 22.54 -12.42
N ASP A 57 -4.86 22.27 -11.73
CA ASP A 57 -4.80 22.01 -10.28
C ASP A 57 -4.03 20.70 -9.99
N TYR A 58 -4.22 19.65 -10.81
CA TYR A 58 -3.47 18.39 -10.70
C TYR A 58 -1.97 18.59 -10.96
N ARG A 59 -1.62 19.47 -11.89
CA ARG A 59 -0.25 19.87 -12.18
C ARG A 59 0.39 20.58 -10.99
N GLU A 60 -0.27 21.58 -10.42
CA GLU A 60 0.21 22.28 -9.22
C GLU A 60 0.39 21.32 -8.06
N TYR A 61 -0.58 20.44 -7.84
CA TYR A 61 -0.54 19.41 -6.80
C TYR A 61 0.63 18.44 -6.96
N ALA A 62 0.82 17.89 -8.17
CA ALA A 62 1.90 16.95 -8.47
C ALA A 62 3.28 17.59 -8.30
N TRP A 63 3.49 18.78 -8.89
CA TRP A 63 4.78 19.45 -8.84
C TRP A 63 5.12 19.95 -7.44
N GLY A 64 4.15 20.39 -6.64
CA GLY A 64 4.38 20.74 -5.24
C GLY A 64 4.91 19.56 -4.41
N PHE A 65 4.34 18.37 -4.60
CA PHE A 65 4.84 17.16 -3.95
C PHE A 65 6.24 16.77 -4.47
N ILE A 66 6.44 16.82 -5.79
CA ILE A 66 7.72 16.44 -6.42
C ILE A 66 8.85 17.35 -5.97
N GLU A 67 8.67 18.67 -6.00
CA GLU A 67 9.72 19.62 -5.62
C GLU A 67 10.16 19.45 -4.16
N THR A 68 9.23 19.07 -3.29
CA THR A 68 9.49 18.86 -1.87
C THR A 68 10.15 17.51 -1.59
N ASN A 69 9.69 16.44 -2.25
CA ASN A 69 10.01 15.06 -1.84
C ASN A 69 10.79 14.24 -2.88
N LEU A 70 10.60 14.53 -4.17
CA LEU A 70 11.06 13.69 -5.28
C LEU A 70 11.87 14.43 -6.34
N GLY A 71 12.40 15.62 -6.03
CA GLY A 71 13.17 16.45 -6.95
C GLY A 71 14.35 15.73 -7.64
N PRO A 72 15.05 14.78 -6.98
CA PRO A 72 16.09 13.99 -7.65
C PRO A 72 15.60 13.09 -8.79
N PHE A 73 14.31 12.72 -8.82
CA PHE A 73 13.74 11.79 -9.80
C PHE A 73 13.14 12.50 -11.02
N TYR A 74 12.46 13.62 -10.79
CA TYR A 74 11.65 14.29 -11.79
C TYR A 74 12.03 15.76 -11.93
N GLN A 75 12.00 16.27 -13.16
CA GLN A 75 12.37 17.65 -13.48
C GLN A 75 11.26 18.34 -14.26
N PRO A 76 11.05 19.66 -14.12
CA PRO A 76 10.00 20.37 -14.84
C PRO A 76 10.01 20.08 -16.34
N GLY A 77 8.87 19.67 -16.88
CA GLY A 77 8.71 19.24 -18.28
C GLY A 77 9.01 17.76 -18.53
N ASP A 78 9.16 16.94 -17.50
CA ASP A 78 9.24 15.48 -17.60
C ASP A 78 7.98 14.91 -18.27
N VAL A 79 8.15 14.31 -19.45
CA VAL A 79 7.04 13.79 -20.27
C VAL A 79 6.19 12.77 -19.52
N PHE A 80 6.82 11.92 -18.70
CA PHE A 80 6.14 10.90 -17.94
C PHE A 80 5.21 11.52 -16.88
N VAL A 81 5.70 12.54 -16.15
CA VAL A 81 4.90 13.25 -15.14
C VAL A 81 3.73 13.99 -15.79
N GLU A 82 3.97 14.61 -16.95
CA GLU A 82 2.97 15.35 -17.71
C GLU A 82 1.85 14.46 -18.27
N GLU A 83 2.20 13.28 -18.77
CA GLU A 83 1.22 12.28 -19.20
C GLU A 83 0.40 11.74 -18.01
N LEU A 84 1.06 11.56 -16.87
CA LEU A 84 0.40 11.12 -15.65
C LEU A 84 -0.60 12.15 -15.11
N ILE A 85 -0.23 13.43 -15.08
CA ILE A 85 -1.13 14.55 -14.72
C ILE A 85 -2.37 14.54 -15.61
N ARG A 86 -2.19 14.45 -16.94
CA ARG A 86 -3.30 14.43 -17.89
C ARG A 86 -4.22 13.22 -17.66
N SER A 87 -3.62 12.04 -17.44
CA SER A 87 -4.38 10.82 -17.17
C SER A 87 -5.19 10.91 -15.88
N ALA A 88 -4.57 11.44 -14.81
CA ALA A 88 -5.23 11.66 -13.53
C ALA A 88 -6.42 12.61 -13.66
N ALA A 89 -6.22 13.79 -14.26
CA ALA A 89 -7.29 14.77 -14.45
C ALA A 89 -8.45 14.21 -15.31
N ALA A 90 -8.13 13.46 -16.36
CA ALA A 90 -9.14 12.88 -17.25
C ALA A 90 -9.95 11.76 -16.59
N ARG A 91 -9.36 11.02 -15.65
CA ARG A 91 -9.95 9.82 -15.05
C ARG A 91 -10.42 10.01 -13.61
N ALA A 92 -10.11 11.14 -12.98
CA ALA A 92 -10.38 11.41 -11.58
C ALA A 92 -11.81 11.02 -11.19
N LYS A 93 -12.82 11.57 -11.88
CA LYS A 93 -14.23 11.30 -11.60
C LYS A 93 -14.60 9.81 -11.68
N ASP A 94 -14.13 9.14 -12.72
CA ASP A 94 -14.44 7.72 -12.94
C ASP A 94 -13.79 6.86 -11.84
N LEU A 95 -12.55 7.17 -11.46
CA LEU A 95 -11.82 6.48 -10.38
C LEU A 95 -12.44 6.74 -9.00
N THR A 96 -12.85 7.99 -8.72
CA THR A 96 -13.58 8.33 -7.49
C THR A 96 -14.86 7.50 -7.38
N GLN A 97 -15.60 7.34 -8.48
CA GLN A 97 -16.83 6.57 -8.50
C GLN A 97 -16.58 5.06 -8.43
N GLU A 98 -15.62 4.53 -9.19
CA GLU A 98 -15.30 3.10 -9.27
C GLU A 98 -14.82 2.54 -7.94
N TYR A 99 -13.99 3.30 -7.23
CA TYR A 99 -13.42 2.91 -5.95
C TYR A 99 -14.11 3.59 -4.76
N GLU A 100 -15.19 4.34 -4.96
CA GLU A 100 -15.93 5.06 -3.91
C GLU A 100 -14.98 5.88 -3.00
N LEU A 101 -14.01 6.57 -3.62
CA LEU A 101 -12.98 7.31 -2.91
C LEU A 101 -13.52 8.65 -2.40
N GLU A 102 -13.02 9.08 -1.25
CA GLU A 102 -13.21 10.46 -0.81
C GLU A 102 -12.48 11.42 -1.78
N PRO A 103 -13.00 12.65 -2.00
CA PRO A 103 -12.38 13.63 -2.89
C PRO A 103 -10.90 13.92 -2.58
N GLU A 104 -10.52 13.86 -1.30
CA GLU A 104 -9.16 14.05 -0.78
C GLU A 104 -8.18 12.95 -1.27
N VAL A 105 -8.68 11.74 -1.50
CA VAL A 105 -7.86 10.55 -1.79
C VAL A 105 -7.58 10.42 -3.29
N THR A 106 -8.53 10.84 -4.14
CA THR A 106 -8.40 10.69 -5.60
C THR A 106 -7.13 11.31 -6.17
N PRO A 107 -6.74 12.55 -5.80
CA PRO A 107 -5.47 13.15 -6.26
C PRO A 107 -4.23 12.33 -5.89
N LYS A 108 -4.26 11.59 -4.77
CA LYS A 108 -3.12 10.80 -4.31
C LYS A 108 -2.84 9.58 -5.18
N LEU A 109 -3.80 9.14 -6.01
CA LEU A 109 -3.53 8.14 -7.04
C LEU A 109 -2.45 8.63 -8.02
N LEU A 110 -2.40 9.93 -8.32
CA LEU A 110 -1.31 10.52 -9.11
C LEU A 110 0.02 10.33 -8.40
N ILE A 111 0.09 10.69 -7.11
CA ILE A 111 1.32 10.58 -6.32
C ILE A 111 1.78 9.13 -6.24
N MET A 112 0.88 8.19 -5.96
CA MET A 112 1.15 6.75 -5.98
C MET A 112 1.75 6.29 -7.32
N ALA A 113 1.19 6.76 -8.43
CA ALA A 113 1.65 6.43 -9.77
C ALA A 113 2.98 7.10 -10.16
N LEU A 114 3.62 7.88 -9.29
CA LEU A 114 5.04 8.28 -9.44
C LEU A 114 5.99 7.19 -8.96
N TYR A 115 5.54 6.20 -8.19
CA TYR A 115 6.40 5.18 -7.58
C TYR A 115 6.41 3.87 -8.35
N ASP A 116 7.52 3.15 -8.30
CA ASP A 116 7.56 1.70 -8.58
C ASP A 116 7.04 0.90 -7.38
N PHE A 117 6.23 -0.11 -7.65
CA PHE A 117 5.63 -0.95 -6.62
C PHE A 117 6.36 -2.29 -6.48
N VAL A 118 6.76 -2.60 -5.25
CA VAL A 118 7.35 -3.89 -4.88
C VAL A 118 6.52 -4.53 -3.78
N ILE A 119 6.23 -5.82 -3.89
CA ILE A 119 5.52 -6.57 -2.85
C ILE A 119 6.47 -7.62 -2.28
N LEU A 120 6.78 -7.51 -1.00
CA LEU A 120 7.52 -8.50 -0.23
C LEU A 120 6.53 -9.50 0.38
N CYS A 121 6.40 -10.64 -0.29
CA CYS A 121 5.48 -11.72 0.03
C CYS A 121 6.10 -12.70 1.04
N ASP A 122 5.44 -12.94 2.16
CA ASP A 122 5.79 -14.07 3.03
C ASP A 122 5.41 -15.40 2.35
N ASP A 123 6.41 -16.24 2.10
CA ASP A 123 6.29 -17.63 1.64
C ASP A 123 6.84 -18.63 2.66
N SER A 124 6.77 -18.30 3.94
CA SER A 124 7.15 -19.18 5.05
C SER A 124 6.14 -20.32 5.23
N GLY A 125 6.48 -21.26 6.12
CA GLY A 125 5.61 -22.40 6.40
C GLY A 125 4.27 -22.02 7.06
N SER A 126 4.23 -20.95 7.86
CA SER A 126 3.04 -20.51 8.60
C SER A 126 1.91 -20.06 7.68
N MET A 127 2.25 -19.54 6.51
CA MET A 127 1.29 -19.08 5.49
C MET A 127 0.34 -20.18 5.00
N ASN A 128 0.67 -21.46 5.17
CA ASN A 128 -0.22 -22.58 4.80
C ASN A 128 -1.48 -22.68 5.68
N LYS A 129 -1.64 -21.84 6.72
CA LYS A 129 -2.81 -21.83 7.59
C LYS A 129 -3.95 -21.03 6.95
N GLY A 130 -5.14 -21.64 6.89
CA GLY A 130 -6.37 -20.96 6.47
C GLY A 130 -6.28 -20.38 5.05
N ASP A 131 -6.78 -19.17 4.89
CA ASP A 131 -6.84 -18.46 3.61
C ASP A 131 -5.68 -17.47 3.40
N ARG A 132 -4.61 -17.51 4.22
CA ARG A 132 -3.51 -16.54 4.20
C ARG A 132 -2.87 -16.37 2.82
N ILE A 133 -2.60 -17.47 2.13
CA ILE A 133 -2.04 -17.47 0.77
C ILE A 133 -3.00 -16.82 -0.24
N LYS A 134 -4.30 -17.10 -0.13
CA LYS A 134 -5.32 -16.53 -1.05
C LYS A 134 -5.46 -15.03 -0.84
N VAL A 135 -5.39 -14.57 0.40
CA VAL A 135 -5.43 -13.14 0.73
C VAL A 135 -4.19 -12.46 0.16
N LEU A 136 -3.00 -13.03 0.36
CA LEU A 136 -1.76 -12.52 -0.23
C LEU A 136 -1.83 -12.46 -1.76
N GLU A 137 -2.37 -13.49 -2.42
CA GLU A 137 -2.58 -13.50 -3.88
C GLU A 137 -3.51 -12.36 -4.34
N ASP A 138 -4.66 -12.20 -3.68
CA ASP A 138 -5.63 -11.13 -3.98
C ASP A 138 -5.02 -9.74 -3.74
N THR A 139 -4.29 -9.54 -2.65
CA THR A 139 -3.53 -8.31 -2.39
C THR A 139 -2.54 -8.03 -3.53
N CYS A 140 -1.79 -9.04 -3.99
CA CYS A 140 -0.85 -8.85 -5.10
C CYS A 140 -1.54 -8.42 -6.40
N GLN A 141 -2.69 -9.03 -6.72
CA GLN A 141 -3.47 -8.69 -7.90
C GLN A 141 -4.03 -7.26 -7.82
N ARG A 142 -4.55 -6.85 -6.66
CA ARG A 142 -5.10 -5.49 -6.48
C ARG A 142 -4.04 -4.42 -6.47
N VAL A 143 -2.89 -4.66 -5.83
CA VAL A 143 -1.77 -3.72 -5.90
C VAL A 143 -1.28 -3.57 -7.34
N ALA A 144 -1.28 -4.63 -8.14
CA ALA A 144 -0.95 -4.53 -9.57
C ALA A 144 -1.99 -3.72 -10.37
N GLN A 145 -3.29 -3.88 -10.07
CA GLN A 145 -4.33 -3.04 -10.65
C GLN A 145 -4.15 -1.57 -10.27
N ILE A 146 -3.90 -1.28 -8.98
CA ILE A 146 -3.69 0.07 -8.44
C ILE A 146 -2.48 0.74 -9.10
N ALA A 147 -1.35 0.04 -9.18
CA ALA A 147 -0.14 0.53 -9.85
C ALA A 147 -0.41 0.88 -11.33
N GLY A 148 -1.25 0.09 -12.00
CA GLY A 148 -1.64 0.29 -13.39
C GLY A 148 -2.79 1.27 -13.60
N LEU A 149 -3.31 1.92 -12.56
CA LEU A 149 -4.54 2.70 -12.66
C LEU A 149 -4.41 3.86 -13.61
N LEU A 150 -3.38 4.69 -13.50
CA LEU A 150 -3.25 5.90 -14.32
C LEU A 150 -2.44 5.70 -15.59
N GLN A 151 -1.59 4.67 -15.62
CA GLN A 151 -0.74 4.34 -16.75
C GLN A 151 -0.29 2.88 -16.68
N PRO A 152 0.09 2.27 -17.82
CA PRO A 152 0.62 0.91 -17.82
C PRO A 152 1.89 0.80 -16.96
N GLN A 153 1.76 0.18 -15.79
CA GLN A 153 2.85 -0.06 -14.87
C GLN A 153 2.62 -1.39 -14.17
N GLY A 154 3.67 -2.22 -14.11
CA GLY A 154 3.64 -3.48 -13.39
C GLY A 154 4.22 -3.39 -11.98
N VAL A 155 4.12 -4.50 -11.26
CA VAL A 155 4.67 -4.65 -9.91
C VAL A 155 5.82 -5.66 -9.89
N TYR A 156 6.66 -5.56 -8.87
CA TYR A 156 7.70 -6.54 -8.59
C TYR A 156 7.26 -7.41 -7.42
N LEU A 157 7.28 -8.74 -7.56
CA LEU A 157 7.10 -9.64 -6.42
C LEU A 157 8.46 -10.14 -5.93
N ARG A 158 8.65 -10.12 -4.61
CA ARG A 158 9.78 -10.71 -3.93
C ARG A 158 9.26 -11.58 -2.82
N PHE A 159 9.70 -12.82 -2.73
CA PHE A 159 9.31 -13.69 -1.64
C PHE A 159 10.42 -13.83 -0.62
N LEU A 160 10.12 -14.18 0.62
CA LEU A 160 11.14 -14.37 1.66
C LEU A 160 12.12 -15.50 1.32
N ASN A 161 11.61 -16.65 0.87
CA ASN A 161 12.34 -17.90 0.73
C ASN A 161 12.55 -18.30 -0.74
N HIS A 162 11.69 -17.87 -1.68
CA HIS A 162 11.88 -18.11 -3.12
C HIS A 162 13.13 -17.40 -3.64
N LYS A 163 13.98 -18.13 -4.39
CA LYS A 163 15.31 -17.63 -4.80
C LYS A 163 15.30 -16.88 -6.14
N ASN A 164 14.35 -17.17 -7.03
CA ASN A 164 14.37 -16.65 -8.40
C ASN A 164 13.51 -15.38 -8.54
N GLY A 165 14.07 -14.20 -8.24
CA GLY A 165 13.32 -12.94 -8.32
C GLY A 165 13.04 -12.41 -9.74
N ARG A 166 13.93 -12.65 -10.72
CA ARG A 166 13.87 -11.99 -12.04
C ARG A 166 12.62 -12.30 -12.88
N ASN A 167 11.98 -13.44 -12.65
CA ASN A 167 10.75 -13.83 -13.36
C ASN A 167 9.48 -13.23 -12.75
N PHE A 168 9.64 -12.34 -11.76
CA PHE A 168 8.58 -11.71 -10.98
C PHE A 168 8.71 -10.18 -11.02
N ASP A 169 9.31 -9.64 -12.09
CA ASP A 169 9.49 -8.21 -12.30
C ASP A 169 8.46 -7.71 -13.31
N ASN A 170 7.94 -6.50 -13.09
CA ASN A 170 7.00 -5.82 -13.99
C ASN A 170 5.76 -6.65 -14.37
N LEU A 171 5.14 -7.29 -13.38
CA LEU A 171 3.92 -8.07 -13.56
C LEU A 171 2.69 -7.15 -13.63
N THR A 172 1.93 -7.23 -14.73
CA THR A 172 0.69 -6.48 -14.93
C THR A 172 -0.54 -7.37 -15.04
N ASP A 173 -0.34 -8.62 -15.45
CA ASP A 173 -1.41 -9.56 -15.76
C ASP A 173 -1.81 -10.38 -14.52
N GLN A 174 -3.11 -10.44 -14.24
CA GLN A 174 -3.63 -11.11 -13.05
C GLN A 174 -3.48 -12.63 -13.12
N GLU A 175 -3.59 -13.23 -14.31
CA GLU A 175 -3.40 -14.67 -14.49
C GLU A 175 -1.94 -15.05 -14.32
N ASP A 176 -1.00 -14.24 -14.82
CA ASP A 176 0.43 -14.42 -14.60
C ASP A 176 0.75 -14.31 -13.11
N ILE A 177 0.29 -13.25 -12.42
CA ILE A 177 0.47 -13.12 -10.96
C ILE A 177 -0.04 -14.36 -10.23
N GLN A 178 -1.26 -14.80 -10.52
CA GLN A 178 -1.83 -16.01 -9.92
C GLN A 178 -0.99 -17.26 -10.22
N GLY A 179 -0.56 -17.44 -11.48
CA GLY A 179 0.29 -18.55 -11.89
C GLY A 179 1.63 -18.57 -11.16
N LYS A 180 2.24 -17.39 -10.99
CA LYS A 180 3.50 -17.19 -10.25
C LYS A 180 3.34 -17.53 -8.78
N MET A 181 2.28 -17.02 -8.14
CA MET A 181 1.96 -17.31 -6.74
C MET A 181 1.78 -18.81 -6.50
N ARG A 182 1.03 -19.50 -7.37
CA ARG A 182 0.83 -20.96 -7.29
C ARG A 182 2.11 -21.78 -7.47
N ALA A 183 3.08 -21.26 -8.22
CA ALA A 183 4.37 -21.92 -8.45
C ALA A 183 5.35 -21.76 -7.26
N VAL A 184 5.06 -20.86 -6.32
CA VAL A 184 5.89 -20.65 -5.12
C VAL A 184 5.62 -21.73 -4.08
N LYS A 185 6.70 -22.22 -3.46
CA LYS A 185 6.62 -23.16 -2.36
C LYS A 185 6.64 -22.40 -1.03
N TYR A 186 5.52 -22.46 -0.30
CA TYR A 186 5.35 -21.85 1.01
C TYR A 186 6.03 -22.70 2.10
N SER A 187 7.30 -22.40 2.35
CA SER A 187 8.15 -23.06 3.33
C SER A 187 9.35 -22.18 3.69
N GLY A 188 9.87 -22.35 4.91
CA GLY A 188 11.04 -21.61 5.37
C GLY A 188 10.70 -20.72 6.56
N LYS A 189 11.53 -19.71 6.78
CA LYS A 189 11.43 -18.82 7.95
C LYS A 189 11.10 -17.39 7.51
N THR A 190 10.50 -16.62 8.41
CA THR A 190 10.11 -15.23 8.20
C THR A 190 11.29 -14.30 8.52
N ARG A 191 12.23 -14.12 7.57
CA ARG A 191 13.40 -13.22 7.73
C ARG A 191 13.17 -11.87 7.03
N LEU A 192 12.22 -11.10 7.55
CA LEU A 192 11.75 -9.84 6.96
C LEU A 192 12.89 -8.85 6.71
N GLY A 193 13.68 -8.51 7.73
CA GLY A 193 14.73 -7.47 7.64
C GLY A 193 15.85 -7.88 6.69
N THR A 194 16.38 -9.08 6.88
CA THR A 194 17.45 -9.62 6.03
C THR A 194 17.03 -9.70 4.56
N VAL A 195 15.80 -10.15 4.29
CA VAL A 195 15.33 -10.30 2.90
C VAL A 195 14.98 -8.95 2.28
N LEU A 196 14.32 -8.05 3.01
CA LEU A 196 14.04 -6.69 2.56
C LEU A 196 15.34 -6.00 2.09
N LYS A 197 16.40 -6.09 2.91
CA LYS A 197 17.72 -5.59 2.55
C LYS A 197 18.25 -6.20 1.25
N ASN A 198 18.29 -7.54 1.18
CA ASN A 198 19.02 -8.25 0.13
C ASN A 198 18.28 -8.35 -1.21
N LYS A 199 16.93 -8.28 -1.20
CA LYS A 199 16.11 -8.47 -2.42
C LYS A 199 15.45 -7.18 -2.93
N ILE A 200 15.40 -6.14 -2.11
CA ILE A 200 14.74 -4.88 -2.45
C ILE A 200 15.70 -3.72 -2.25
N ILE A 201 16.08 -3.39 -1.02
CA ILE A 201 16.82 -2.16 -0.72
C ILE A 201 18.17 -2.12 -1.46
N GLU A 202 18.99 -3.15 -1.33
CA GLU A 202 20.31 -3.14 -1.99
C GLU A 202 20.19 -3.18 -3.52
N PRO A 203 19.49 -4.14 -4.16
CA PRO A 203 19.49 -4.25 -5.62
C PRO A 203 18.57 -3.25 -6.33
N LEU A 204 17.43 -2.87 -5.75
CA LEU A 204 16.44 -2.02 -6.42
C LEU A 204 16.60 -0.54 -6.08
N ILE A 205 17.16 -0.21 -4.92
CA ILE A 205 17.38 1.17 -4.50
C ILE A 205 18.86 1.53 -4.62
N PHE A 206 19.74 0.92 -3.82
CA PHE A 206 21.10 1.43 -3.68
C PHE A 206 22.04 1.11 -4.84
N GLU A 207 21.97 -0.10 -5.42
CA GLU A 207 22.73 -0.41 -6.63
C GLU A 207 22.31 0.48 -7.80
N LYS A 208 21.01 0.69 -7.96
CA LYS A 208 20.46 1.61 -8.97
C LYS A 208 20.85 3.06 -8.69
N ALA A 209 20.77 3.54 -7.45
CA ALA A 209 21.17 4.91 -7.11
C ALA A 209 22.66 5.16 -7.39
N ARG A 210 23.55 4.25 -6.96
CA ARG A 210 24.99 4.36 -7.22
C ARG A 210 25.35 4.32 -8.71
N SER A 211 24.60 3.56 -9.50
CA SER A 211 24.78 3.47 -10.95
C SER A 211 24.01 4.53 -11.73
N ARG A 212 23.28 5.44 -11.06
CA ARG A 212 22.39 6.44 -11.66
C ARG A 212 21.32 5.84 -12.56
N GLN A 213 20.77 4.71 -12.14
CA GLN A 213 19.69 3.96 -12.80
C GLN A 213 18.43 3.88 -11.92
N LEU A 214 18.41 4.62 -10.80
CA LEU A 214 17.21 4.72 -9.97
C LEU A 214 16.31 5.81 -10.56
N GLU A 215 15.46 5.42 -11.49
CA GLU A 215 14.62 6.34 -12.29
C GLU A 215 13.37 6.78 -11.54
N ARG A 216 12.87 5.98 -10.59
CA ARG A 216 11.63 6.23 -9.85
C ARG A 216 11.80 5.84 -8.38
N PRO A 217 11.11 6.53 -7.45
CA PRO A 217 11.06 6.13 -6.05
C PRO A 217 10.26 4.82 -5.90
N ILE A 218 10.38 4.14 -4.75
CA ILE A 218 9.79 2.80 -4.55
C ILE A 218 8.81 2.77 -3.37
N ILE A 219 7.61 2.23 -3.59
CA ILE A 219 6.72 1.78 -2.51
C ILE A 219 6.86 0.26 -2.36
N THR A 220 7.19 -0.20 -1.17
CA THR A 220 7.30 -1.62 -0.84
C THR A 220 6.20 -2.04 0.12
N VAL A 221 5.30 -2.92 -0.33
CA VAL A 221 4.26 -3.55 0.51
C VAL A 221 4.77 -4.87 1.06
N ILE A 222 4.94 -4.96 2.37
CA ILE A 222 5.38 -6.15 3.09
C ILE A 222 4.14 -6.84 3.65
N VAL A 223 3.87 -8.06 3.20
CA VAL A 223 2.73 -8.86 3.66
C VAL A 223 3.24 -10.10 4.36
N THR A 224 2.93 -10.23 5.66
CA THR A 224 3.46 -11.29 6.53
C THR A 224 2.39 -11.84 7.47
N ASP A 225 2.49 -13.10 7.86
CA ASP A 225 1.62 -13.72 8.87
C ASP A 225 2.29 -13.97 10.23
N GLY A 226 3.53 -13.53 10.36
CA GLY A 226 4.41 -13.86 11.46
C GLY A 226 5.38 -12.74 11.84
N CYS A 227 5.92 -12.85 13.05
CA CYS A 227 7.08 -12.08 13.49
C CYS A 227 8.38 -12.68 12.93
N PRO A 228 9.51 -11.94 13.00
CA PRO A 228 10.79 -12.42 12.50
C PRO A 228 11.23 -13.76 13.12
N LEU A 229 11.65 -14.72 12.27
CA LEU A 229 12.18 -16.01 12.67
C LEU A 229 13.50 -16.30 11.93
N GLY A 230 14.54 -16.64 12.69
CA GLY A 230 15.87 -16.89 12.11
C GLY A 230 16.67 -15.63 11.78
N GLU A 231 16.27 -14.51 12.36
CA GLU A 231 16.99 -13.25 12.52
C GLU A 231 16.55 -12.59 13.84
N GLU A 232 17.24 -11.54 14.26
CA GLU A 232 16.82 -10.74 15.43
C GLU A 232 15.52 -9.99 15.15
N THR A 233 14.67 -9.80 16.16
CA THR A 233 13.38 -9.10 15.99
C THR A 233 13.54 -7.63 15.60
N THR A 234 14.68 -7.01 15.93
CA THR A 234 15.01 -5.62 15.55
C THR A 234 15.52 -5.50 14.10
N CYS A 235 15.80 -6.61 13.41
CA CYS A 235 16.48 -6.57 12.12
C CYS A 235 15.71 -5.80 11.04
N LEU A 236 14.37 -5.85 11.04
CA LEU A 236 13.55 -5.08 10.11
C LEU A 236 13.65 -3.58 10.38
N GLU A 237 13.48 -3.18 11.64
CA GLU A 237 13.61 -1.79 12.08
C GLU A 237 15.00 -1.23 11.72
N GLU A 238 16.07 -1.92 12.11
CA GLU A 238 17.45 -1.53 11.78
C GLU A 238 17.69 -1.42 10.27
N THR A 239 17.05 -2.29 9.48
CA THR A 239 17.16 -2.27 8.01
C THR A 239 16.49 -1.04 7.42
N VAL A 240 15.30 -0.67 7.90
CA VAL A 240 14.58 0.53 7.45
C VAL A 240 15.33 1.79 7.88
N LEU A 241 15.80 1.87 9.13
CA LEU A 241 16.59 3.02 9.61
C LEU A 241 17.90 3.18 8.84
N ASN A 242 18.58 2.06 8.53
CA ASN A 242 19.76 2.10 7.67
C ASN A 242 19.42 2.58 6.26
N CYS A 243 18.23 2.24 5.76
CA CYS A 243 17.75 2.70 4.47
C CYS A 243 17.59 4.23 4.46
N LYS A 244 16.84 4.78 5.44
CA LYS A 244 16.63 6.22 5.64
C LYS A 244 17.95 6.98 5.65
N LYS A 245 18.90 6.55 6.49
CA LYS A 245 20.22 7.17 6.61
C LYS A 245 20.98 7.19 5.28
N ARG A 246 21.04 6.05 4.59
CA ARG A 246 21.82 5.90 3.35
C ARG A 246 21.20 6.66 2.17
N LEU A 247 19.87 6.81 2.11
CA LEU A 247 19.22 7.69 1.14
C LEU A 247 19.67 9.14 1.32
N GLY A 248 19.67 9.65 2.57
CA GLY A 248 20.16 10.98 2.88
C GLY A 248 21.63 11.18 2.50
N GLU A 249 22.50 10.19 2.74
CA GLU A 249 23.91 10.21 2.30
C GLU A 249 24.07 10.28 0.77
N LEU A 250 23.08 9.78 0.02
CA LEU A 250 23.04 9.80 -1.44
C LEU A 250 22.28 11.01 -2.02
N GLY A 251 21.76 11.90 -1.16
CA GLY A 251 21.00 13.09 -1.58
C GLY A 251 19.56 12.81 -1.97
N PHE A 252 18.96 11.76 -1.41
CA PHE A 252 17.55 11.41 -1.58
C PHE A 252 16.78 11.64 -0.28
N GLU A 253 15.53 12.09 -0.40
CA GLU A 253 14.61 12.23 0.74
C GLU A 253 14.06 10.86 1.19
N PRO A 254 13.60 10.71 2.46
CA PRO A 254 12.98 9.48 2.94
C PRO A 254 11.84 8.97 2.04
N ALA A 255 11.03 9.89 1.51
CA ALA A 255 9.95 9.63 0.55
C ALA A 255 10.40 8.95 -0.76
N SER A 256 11.71 8.81 -1.00
CA SER A 256 12.27 8.02 -2.10
C SER A 256 12.04 6.51 -1.95
N ALA A 257 11.81 6.03 -0.73
CA ALA A 257 11.50 4.64 -0.44
C ALA A 257 10.53 4.52 0.74
N ILE A 258 9.30 4.10 0.44
CA ILE A 258 8.23 3.95 1.42
C ILE A 258 8.02 2.47 1.68
N PHE A 259 7.89 2.08 2.94
CA PHE A 259 7.55 0.72 3.36
C PHE A 259 6.16 0.72 4.00
N ILE A 260 5.32 -0.22 3.58
CA ILE A 260 4.02 -0.49 4.18
C ILE A 260 4.08 -1.92 4.68
N ILE A 261 3.77 -2.17 5.95
CA ILE A 261 3.71 -3.53 6.48
C ILE A 261 2.30 -3.87 6.95
N SER A 262 1.79 -5.01 6.46
CA SER A 262 0.45 -5.49 6.76
C SER A 262 0.48 -6.95 7.20
N GLN A 263 -0.37 -7.29 8.17
CA GLN A 263 -0.53 -8.64 8.66
C GLN A 263 -1.58 -9.42 7.88
N VAL A 264 -1.37 -10.72 7.72
CA VAL A 264 -2.43 -11.68 7.36
C VAL A 264 -2.53 -12.73 8.47
N GLY A 265 -3.74 -13.02 8.93
CA GLY A 265 -3.97 -13.92 10.05
C GLY A 265 -3.72 -13.27 11.41
N ASP A 266 -3.90 -14.06 12.46
CA ASP A 266 -4.15 -13.60 13.82
C ASP A 266 -3.07 -14.01 14.84
N ASP A 267 -1.84 -14.28 14.39
CA ASP A 267 -0.77 -14.72 15.27
C ASP A 267 -0.44 -13.64 16.33
N PRO A 268 -0.55 -13.93 17.64
CA PRO A 268 -0.34 -12.92 18.68
C PRO A 268 1.07 -12.33 18.72
N GLU A 269 2.10 -13.11 18.35
CA GLU A 269 3.47 -12.60 18.31
C GLU A 269 3.68 -11.70 17.10
N ALA A 270 3.00 -11.96 15.98
CA ALA A 270 2.97 -11.04 14.84
C ALA A 270 2.29 -9.71 15.20
N VAL A 271 1.14 -9.75 15.88
CA VAL A 271 0.44 -8.55 16.36
C VAL A 271 1.34 -7.72 17.29
N LYS A 272 2.00 -8.39 18.25
CA LYS A 272 2.93 -7.73 19.18
C LYS A 272 4.12 -7.11 18.46
N PHE A 273 4.67 -7.81 17.46
CA PHE A 273 5.77 -7.31 16.65
C PHE A 273 5.39 -6.04 15.88
N LEU A 274 4.26 -6.04 15.17
CA LEU A 274 3.78 -4.87 14.43
C LEU A 274 3.41 -3.70 15.35
N THR A 275 2.84 -3.99 16.52
CA THR A 275 2.57 -2.97 17.54
C THR A 275 3.87 -2.31 18.02
N GLY A 276 4.95 -3.09 18.17
CA GLY A 276 6.28 -2.59 18.51
C GLY A 276 6.85 -1.66 17.44
N LEU A 277 6.73 -2.04 16.16
CA LEU A 277 7.17 -1.19 15.03
C LEU A 277 6.38 0.12 14.99
N LYS A 278 5.05 0.06 15.15
CA LYS A 278 4.18 1.25 15.15
C LYS A 278 4.52 2.24 16.27
N ALA A 279 5.09 1.77 17.38
CA ALA A 279 5.48 2.62 18.51
C ALA A 279 6.86 3.29 18.34
N SER A 280 7.64 2.92 17.31
CA SER A 280 8.96 3.49 17.06
C SER A 280 8.83 4.78 16.25
N THR A 281 9.09 5.92 16.90
CA THR A 281 9.08 7.24 16.25
C THR A 281 10.18 7.41 15.22
N ASP A 282 11.28 6.65 15.35
CA ASP A 282 12.41 6.72 14.39
C ASP A 282 12.04 6.17 13.00
N LEU A 283 11.00 5.32 12.93
CA LEU A 283 10.48 4.72 11.70
C LEU A 283 9.42 5.57 10.99
N GLU A 284 9.01 6.68 11.61
CA GLU A 284 8.16 7.69 10.97
C GLU A 284 8.83 8.21 9.69
N GLU A 285 8.01 8.65 8.73
CA GLU A 285 8.46 9.07 7.39
C GLU A 285 9.12 7.97 6.56
N MET A 286 8.96 6.69 6.91
CA MET A 286 9.45 5.60 6.05
C MET A 286 8.67 4.30 6.17
N LEU A 287 8.19 3.93 7.36
CA LEU A 287 7.42 2.70 7.57
C LEU A 287 6.02 3.01 8.10
N TYR A 288 5.01 2.67 7.30
CA TYR A 288 3.62 2.66 7.74
C TYR A 288 3.21 1.24 8.17
N CYS A 289 2.73 1.12 9.40
CA CYS A 289 2.20 -0.14 9.94
C CYS A 289 0.68 -0.16 9.85
N CYS A 290 0.12 -1.06 9.05
CA CYS A 290 -1.32 -1.17 8.88
C CYS A 290 -1.98 -1.60 10.21
N PRO A 291 -3.05 -0.91 10.63
CA PRO A 291 -3.70 -1.20 11.90
C PRO A 291 -4.51 -2.51 11.86
N GLU A 292 -5.09 -2.87 10.72
CA GLU A 292 -5.89 -4.08 10.58
C GLU A 292 -5.21 -5.21 9.80
N GLN A 293 -5.71 -6.42 10.00
CA GLN A 293 -5.29 -7.61 9.27
C GLN A 293 -5.99 -7.68 7.90
N LEU A 294 -5.24 -7.93 6.84
CA LEU A 294 -5.75 -7.92 5.47
C LEU A 294 -6.83 -8.97 5.23
N ASP A 295 -6.72 -10.15 5.85
CA ASP A 295 -7.71 -11.21 5.73
C ASP A 295 -9.02 -10.87 6.42
N ALA A 296 -8.97 -10.24 7.60
CA ALA A 296 -10.16 -9.74 8.27
C ALA A 296 -10.88 -8.69 7.41
N GLN A 297 -10.14 -7.72 6.86
CA GLN A 297 -10.70 -6.66 6.01
C GLN A 297 -11.29 -7.20 4.71
N ARG A 298 -10.53 -8.03 4.01
CA ARG A 298 -10.98 -8.70 2.79
C ARG A 298 -12.24 -9.54 3.03
N ASP A 299 -12.31 -10.25 4.15
CA ASP A 299 -13.47 -11.06 4.48
C ASP A 299 -14.73 -10.22 4.76
N VAL A 300 -14.58 -9.03 5.37
CA VAL A 300 -15.68 -8.08 5.57
C VAL A 300 -16.26 -7.64 4.22
N PHE A 301 -15.42 -7.13 3.32
CA PHE A 301 -15.87 -6.66 2.01
C PHE A 301 -16.46 -7.78 1.15
N ARG A 302 -15.84 -8.97 1.17
CA ARG A 302 -16.35 -10.13 0.43
C ARG A 302 -17.73 -10.56 0.94
N LYS A 303 -17.96 -10.56 2.26
CA LYS A 303 -19.26 -10.93 2.85
C LYS A 303 -20.35 -9.90 2.56
N ALA A 304 -19.98 -8.63 2.42
CA ALA A 304 -20.86 -7.55 2.02
C ALA A 304 -21.18 -7.54 0.51
N GLY A 305 -20.56 -8.41 -0.29
CA GLY A 305 -20.67 -8.36 -1.76
C GLY A 305 -19.98 -7.14 -2.38
N LYS A 306 -19.19 -6.38 -1.60
CA LYS A 306 -18.48 -5.16 -2.01
C LYS A 306 -16.99 -5.44 -2.25
N ASP A 307 -16.69 -6.50 -2.99
CA ASP A 307 -15.31 -6.98 -3.17
C ASP A 307 -14.37 -5.92 -3.80
N SER A 308 -14.89 -4.99 -4.61
CA SER A 308 -14.15 -3.84 -5.13
C SER A 308 -13.63 -2.90 -4.03
N GLN A 309 -14.34 -2.78 -2.90
CA GLN A 309 -13.95 -1.91 -1.78
C GLN A 309 -12.70 -2.40 -1.05
N TYR A 310 -12.28 -3.66 -1.23
CA TYR A 310 -10.98 -4.08 -0.74
C TYR A 310 -9.83 -3.35 -1.47
N SER A 311 -10.01 -3.01 -2.76
CA SER A 311 -9.05 -2.16 -3.47
C SER A 311 -9.06 -0.72 -2.94
N SER A 312 -10.23 -0.18 -2.61
CA SER A 312 -10.38 1.14 -1.97
C SER A 312 -9.68 1.20 -0.61
N TYR A 313 -9.79 0.13 0.19
CA TYR A 313 -9.06 -0.01 1.44
C TYR A 313 -7.54 0.01 1.22
N LEU A 314 -7.03 -0.74 0.23
CA LEU A 314 -5.60 -0.73 -0.11
C LEU A 314 -5.14 0.66 -0.60
N ILE A 315 -5.94 1.37 -1.38
CA ILE A 315 -5.68 2.77 -1.77
C ILE A 315 -5.57 3.65 -0.51
N GLY A 316 -6.46 3.47 0.47
CA GLY A 316 -6.38 4.14 1.77
C GLY A 316 -5.08 3.85 2.53
N LEU A 317 -4.57 2.61 2.48
CA LEU A 317 -3.27 2.29 3.10
C LEU A 317 -2.10 3.00 2.42
N PHE A 318 -2.10 3.06 1.08
CA PHE A 318 -1.09 3.81 0.33
C PHE A 318 -1.18 5.31 0.62
N GLU A 319 -2.39 5.82 0.75
CA GLU A 319 -2.68 7.20 1.10
C GLU A 319 -2.11 7.55 2.49
N ALA A 320 -2.45 6.77 3.50
CA ALA A 320 -1.98 6.98 4.86
C ALA A 320 -0.45 6.87 4.95
N ALA A 321 0.14 5.93 4.21
CA ALA A 321 1.59 5.82 4.10
C ALA A 321 2.20 7.07 3.49
N LEU A 322 1.67 7.60 2.38
CA LEU A 322 2.14 8.83 1.74
C LEU A 322 2.02 10.06 2.65
N VAL A 323 0.90 10.21 3.38
CA VAL A 323 0.71 11.30 4.35
C VAL A 323 1.74 11.20 5.48
N SER A 324 2.07 10.00 5.94
CA SER A 324 3.10 9.85 6.97
C SER A 324 4.52 10.24 6.52
N GLN A 325 4.74 10.47 5.21
CA GLN A 325 6.04 10.86 4.66
C GLN A 325 6.24 12.37 4.55
N ALA A 326 5.17 13.15 4.58
CA ALA A 326 5.22 14.56 4.29
C ALA A 326 4.20 15.30 5.15
N ASP A 327 4.61 16.44 5.72
CA ASP A 327 3.69 17.47 6.20
C ASP A 327 2.91 18.02 4.98
N ILE A 328 1.95 17.25 4.44
CA ILE A 328 1.06 17.65 3.33
C ILE A 328 -0.13 18.42 3.88
#